data_AF-A0A087S463-F1
#
_entry.id   AF-A0A087S463-F1
#
_cell.length_a   1.000
_cell.length_b   1.000
_cell.length_c   1.000
_cell.angle_alpha   90.00
_cell.angle_beta   90.00
_cell.angle_gamma   90.00
#
_symmetry.space_group_name_H-M   'P 1'
#
loop_
_entity.id
_entity.type
_entity.pdbx_description
1 polymer ?
#
loop_
_entity_poly.entity_id
_entity_poly.type
_entity_poly.pdbx_seq_one_letter_code
_entity_poly.pdbx_strand_id
1 'polypeptide(L)'
;LKNKFGKEKTIKIHLLEKNPNISDLLNGISDCKINFDSGTNIVIHSEQSELVLLKVLKILNDNSVEIEDLSAVPTNLEEIFLKMVRDNASDY
;
A
#
# COMPACT_ATOMS: atom_id res chain seq x y z
N LEU A 1 -15.78 14.34 7.32
CA LEU A 1 -14.43 14.06 6.77
C LEU A 1 -13.64 13.05 7.62
N LYS A 2 -13.37 13.30 8.90
CA LYS A 2 -12.57 12.39 9.76
C LYS A 2 -13.03 10.93 9.74
N ASN A 3 -14.34 10.66 9.80
CA ASN A 3 -14.85 9.28 9.80
C ASN A 3 -14.76 8.57 8.44
N LYS A 4 -14.62 9.32 7.34
CA LYS A 4 -14.56 8.79 5.98
C LYS A 4 -13.11 8.59 5.50
N PHE A 5 -12.19 9.47 5.92
CA PHE A 5 -10.80 9.44 5.45
C PHE A 5 -9.77 9.11 6.55
N GLY A 6 -10.13 9.20 7.83
CA GLY A 6 -9.20 8.97 8.95
C GLY A 6 -8.86 7.50 9.21
N LYS A 7 -9.45 6.57 8.46
CA LYS A 7 -9.16 5.12 8.54
C LYS A 7 -8.18 4.66 7.46
N GLU A 8 -8.06 5.42 6.38
CA GLU A 8 -7.16 5.11 5.28
C GLU A 8 -5.71 5.35 5.75
N LYS A 9 -4.86 4.37 5.46
CA LYS A 9 -3.43 4.43 5.78
C LYS A 9 -2.66 3.97 4.56
N THR A 10 -1.50 4.60 4.36
CA THR A 10 -0.50 4.15 3.42
C THR A 10 0.56 3.37 4.20
N ILE A 11 0.75 2.10 3.85
CA ILE A 11 1.80 1.25 4.42
C ILE A 11 2.80 0.96 3.31
N LYS A 12 4.09 1.12 3.60
CA LYS A 12 5.18 0.82 2.69
C LYS A 12 6.04 -0.29 3.29
N ILE A 13 6.32 -1.30 2.47
CA ILE A 13 7.20 -2.42 2.81
C ILE A 13 8.37 -2.37 1.84
N HIS A 14 9.58 -2.28 2.36
CA HIS A 14 10.81 -2.43 1.60
C HIS A 14 11.31 -3.85 1.77
N LEU A 15 11.44 -4.59 0.68
CA LEU A 15 12.03 -5.92 0.70
C LEU A 15 13.55 -5.82 0.66
N LEU A 16 14.22 -6.72 1.39
CA LEU A 16 15.69 -6.75 1.44
C LEU A 16 16.33 -7.01 0.07
N GLU A 17 15.69 -7.86 -0.73
CA GLU A 17 16.15 -8.20 -2.07
C GLU A 17 15.06 -7.99 -3.11
N LYS A 18 15.48 -7.82 -4.37
CA LYS A 18 14.54 -7.71 -5.48
C LYS A 18 13.91 -9.07 -5.77
N ASN A 19 12.60 -9.18 -5.57
CA ASN A 19 11.85 -10.39 -5.91
C ASN A 19 10.99 -10.14 -7.16
N PRO A 20 11.37 -10.65 -8.35
CA PRO A 20 10.63 -10.41 -9.59
C PRO A 20 9.24 -11.08 -9.60
N ASN A 21 9.05 -12.14 -8.81
CA ASN A 21 7.80 -12.91 -8.75
C ASN A 21 6.79 -12.31 -7.77
N ILE A 22 7.15 -11.24 -7.06
CA ILE A 22 6.28 -10.66 -6.02
C ILE A 22 4.95 -10.15 -6.60
N SER A 23 4.96 -9.68 -7.85
CA SER A 23 3.76 -9.22 -8.55
C SER A 23 2.76 -10.35 -8.71
N ASP A 24 3.23 -11.54 -9.06
CA ASP A 24 2.38 -12.72 -9.23
C ASP A 24 1.87 -13.22 -7.87
N LEU A 25 2.73 -13.22 -6.84
CA LEU A 25 2.37 -13.62 -5.48
C LEU A 25 1.28 -12.74 -4.87
N LEU A 26 1.27 -11.43 -5.19
CA LEU A 26 0.35 -10.45 -4.60
C LEU A 26 -0.80 -10.05 -5.53
N ASN A 27 -0.88 -10.59 -6.75
CA ASN A 27 -1.89 -10.23 -7.77
C ASN A 27 -3.35 -10.37 -7.28
N GLY A 28 -3.60 -11.22 -6.28
CA GLY A 28 -4.92 -11.43 -5.68
C GLY A 28 -5.29 -10.45 -4.55
N ILE A 29 -4.43 -9.49 -4.22
CA ILE A 29 -4.63 -8.56 -3.10
C ILE A 29 -5.02 -7.18 -3.65
N SER A 30 -6.27 -6.79 -3.42
CA SER A 30 -6.75 -5.44 -3.69
C SER A 30 -6.04 -4.40 -2.80
N ASP A 31 -5.99 -3.16 -3.27
CA ASP A 31 -5.38 -2.03 -2.56
C ASP A 31 -3.88 -2.16 -2.29
N CYS A 32 -3.20 -3.03 -3.04
CA CYS A 32 -1.77 -3.28 -2.99
C CYS A 32 -1.15 -2.92 -4.34
N LYS A 33 -0.07 -2.12 -4.33
CA LYS A 33 0.72 -1.75 -5.50
C LYS A 33 2.18 -2.09 -5.28
N ILE A 34 2.88 -2.47 -6.33
CA ILE A 34 4.30 -2.83 -6.27
C ILE A 34 5.08 -1.90 -7.18
N ASN A 35 6.16 -1.32 -6.65
CA ASN A 35 7.09 -0.46 -7.37
C ASN A 35 8.50 -1.04 -7.30
N PHE A 36 9.21 -1.10 -8.42
CA PHE A 36 10.52 -1.76 -8.52
C PHE A 36 11.72 -0.81 -8.67
N ASP A 37 11.51 0.51 -8.49
CA ASP A 37 12.45 1.55 -8.95
C ASP A 37 13.80 1.57 -8.19
N SER A 38 13.76 1.44 -6.85
CA SER A 38 14.96 1.48 -5.98
C SER A 38 15.17 0.19 -5.17
N GLY A 39 14.40 -0.85 -5.48
CA GLY A 39 14.18 -2.04 -4.66
C GLY A 39 12.77 -2.55 -4.92
N THR A 40 12.35 -3.63 -4.26
CA THR A 40 10.94 -4.06 -4.36
C THR A 40 10.16 -3.41 -3.23
N ASN A 41 9.42 -2.36 -3.56
CA ASN A 41 8.57 -1.63 -2.63
C ASN A 41 7.12 -2.06 -2.81
N ILE A 42 6.49 -2.53 -1.74
CA ILE A 42 5.06 -2.81 -1.71
C ILE A 42 4.37 -1.65 -1.01
N VAL A 43 3.38 -1.05 -1.66
CA VAL A 43 2.59 0.07 -1.15
C VAL A 43 1.13 -0.37 -1.00
N ILE A 44 0.66 -0.42 0.23
CA ILE A 44 -0.74 -0.67 0.55
C ILE A 44 -1.39 0.68 0.83
N HIS A 45 -2.51 0.97 0.17
CA HIS A 45 -3.29 2.17 0.43
C HIS A 45 -4.76 1.79 0.55
N SER A 46 -5.25 1.61 1.79
CA SER A 46 -6.57 1.03 2.05
C SER A 46 -7.19 1.54 3.34
N GLU A 47 -8.51 1.63 3.37
CA GLU A 47 -9.31 1.79 4.61
C GLU A 47 -9.27 0.53 5.49
N GLN A 48 -8.91 -0.63 4.93
CA GLN A 48 -8.72 -1.90 5.62
C GLN A 48 -7.23 -2.29 5.67
N SER A 49 -6.35 -1.30 5.73
CA SER A 49 -4.88 -1.44 5.66
C SER A 49 -4.30 -2.54 6.56
N GLU A 50 -4.84 -2.73 7.76
CA GLU A 50 -4.40 -3.79 8.69
C GLU A 50 -4.72 -5.20 8.17
N LEU A 51 -5.92 -5.41 7.61
CA LEU A 51 -6.30 -6.69 7.01
C LEU A 51 -5.48 -7.00 5.77
N VAL A 52 -5.25 -5.99 4.93
CA VAL A 52 -4.44 -6.12 3.72
C VAL A 52 -2.98 -6.40 4.08
N LEU A 53 -2.43 -5.69 5.08
CA LEU A 53 -1.08 -5.93 5.60
C LEU A 53 -0.91 -7.37 6.07
N LEU A 54 -1.85 -7.91 6.86
CA LEU A 54 -1.78 -9.30 7.32
C LEU A 54 -1.72 -10.31 6.17
N LYS A 55 -2.51 -10.09 5.10
CA LYS A 55 -2.46 -10.95 3.91
C LYS A 55 -1.11 -10.87 3.21
N VAL A 56 -0.56 -9.66 3.04
CA VAL A 56 0.76 -9.46 2.42
C VAL A 56 1.86 -10.11 3.25
N LEU A 57 1.91 -9.84 4.55
CA LEU A 57 2.92 -10.41 5.46
C LEU A 57 2.87 -11.95 5.46
N LYS A 58 1.68 -12.53 5.44
CA LYS A 58 1.51 -13.98 5.34
C LYS A 58 2.14 -14.53 4.07
N ILE A 59 1.85 -13.94 2.91
CA ILE A 59 2.41 -14.39 1.62
C ILE A 59 3.93 -14.21 1.59
N LEU A 60 4.46 -13.10 2.10
CA LEU A 60 5.90 -12.88 2.19
C LEU A 60 6.57 -13.97 3.05
N ASN A 61 6.01 -14.24 4.22
CA ASN A 61 6.50 -15.27 5.13
C ASN A 61 6.43 -16.68 4.51
N ASP A 62 5.30 -17.03 3.89
CA ASP A 62 5.09 -18.33 3.25
C ASP A 62 6.04 -18.56 2.06
N ASN A 63 6.58 -17.50 1.47
CA ASN A 63 7.55 -17.55 0.36
C ASN A 63 8.98 -17.17 0.78
N SER A 64 9.25 -17.10 2.09
CA SER A 64 10.57 -16.75 2.67
C SER A 64 11.15 -15.44 2.11
N VAL A 65 10.30 -14.45 1.88
CA VAL A 65 10.69 -13.13 1.40
C VAL A 65 11.00 -12.23 2.59
N GLU A 66 12.25 -11.78 2.68
CA GLU A 66 12.71 -10.94 3.78
C GLU A 66 12.32 -9.47 3.61
N ILE A 67 11.92 -8.86 4.72
CA ILE A 67 11.54 -7.45 4.81
C ILE A 67 12.71 -6.70 5.43
N GLU A 68 13.17 -5.65 4.76
CA GLU A 68 14.19 -4.74 5.29
C GLU A 68 13.56 -3.66 6.18
N ASP A 69 12.46 -3.06 5.72
CA ASP A 69 11.78 -1.99 6.45
C ASP A 69 10.26 -2.04 6.26
N LEU A 70 9.54 -1.56 7.28
CA LEU A 70 8.08 -1.42 7.30
C LEU A 70 7.69 -0.09 7.92
N SER A 71 6.98 0.74 7.15
CA SER A 71 6.45 2.02 7.62
C SER A 71 4.96 2.16 7.35
N ALA A 72 4.27 2.89 8.22
CA ALA A 72 2.84 3.19 8.09
C ALA A 72 2.59 4.67 8.37
N VAL A 73 1.88 5.32 7.45
CA VAL A 73 1.53 6.74 7.54
C VAL A 73 0.02 6.87 7.36
N PRO A 74 -0.71 7.53 8.29
CA PRO A 74 -2.12 7.82 8.07
C PRO A 74 -2.29 8.79 6.90
N THR A 75 -3.36 8.63 6.11
CA THR A 75 -3.68 9.60 5.04
C THR A 75 -3.80 11.00 5.65
N ASN A 76 -3.04 11.95 5.12
CA ASN A 76 -2.98 13.30 5.67
C ASN A 76 -4.04 14.23 5.04
N LEU A 77 -4.27 15.40 5.65
CA LEU A 77 -5.29 16.34 5.18
C LEU A 77 -5.02 16.89 3.78
N GLU A 78 -3.76 17.02 3.38
CA GLU A 78 -3.38 17.51 2.05
C GLU A 78 -3.73 16.48 0.97
N GLU A 79 -3.46 15.20 1.20
CA GLU A 79 -3.84 14.11 0.29
C GLU A 79 -5.36 14.02 0.11
N ILE A 80 -6.12 14.18 1.20
CA ILE A 80 -7.58 14.23 1.18
C ILE A 80 -8.06 15.42 0.34
N PHE A 81 -7.46 16.60 0.56
CA PHE A 81 -7.80 17.81 -0.18
C PHE A 81 -7.51 17.65 -1.68
N LEU A 82 -6.31 17.17 -2.04
CA LEU A 82 -5.93 16.94 -3.43
C LEU A 82 -6.83 15.90 -4.12
N LYS A 83 -7.23 14.84 -3.41
CA LYS A 83 -8.21 13.86 -3.92
C LYS A 83 -9.56 14.52 -4.18
N MET A 84 -10.09 15.31 -3.24
CA MET A 84 -11.33 16.05 -3.44
C MET A 84 -11.27 17.00 -4.64
N VAL A 85 -10.19 17.76 -4.79
CA VAL A 85 -10.04 18.67 -5.93
C VAL A 85 -10.01 17.92 -7.25
N ARG A 86 -9.29 16.80 -7.34
CA ARG A 86 -9.26 15.95 -8.55
C ARG A 86 -10.63 15.38 -8.90
N ASP A 87 -11.32 14.80 -7.92
CA ASP A 87 -12.63 14.17 -8.12
C ASP A 87 -13.71 15.20 -8.56
N ASN A 88 -13.60 16.46 -8.10
CA ASN A 88 -14.51 17.54 -8.50
C ASN A 88 -14.06 18.26 -9.78
N ALA A 89 -12.80 18.11 -10.20
CA ALA A 89 -12.30 18.69 -11.45
C ALA A 89 -12.59 17.80 -12.67
N SER A 90 -12.90 16.52 -12.46
CA SER A 90 -13.26 15.56 -13.52
C SER A 90 -14.72 15.65 -14.01
N ASP A 91 -15.51 16.62 -13.52
CA ASP A 91 -16.92 16.84 -13.91
C ASP A 91 -17.10 17.80 -15.12
N TYR A 92 -16.09 17.96 -15.99
CA TYR A 92 -16.17 18.76 -17.23
C TYR A 92 -15.66 18.02 -18.46
#